data_AF-A0A840NK55-F1
#
_entry.id   AF-A0A840NK55-F1
#
_cell.length_a   1.000
_cell.length_b   1.000
_cell.length_c   1.000
_cell.angle_alpha   90.00
_cell.angle_beta   90.00
_cell.angle_gamma   90.00
#
_symmetry.space_group_name_H-M   'P 1'
#
loop_
_entity.id
_entity.type
_entity.pdbx_description
1 polymer ?
#
loop_
_entity_poly.entity_id
_entity_poly.type
_entity_poly.pdbx_seq_one_letter_code
_entity_poly.pdbx_strand_id
1 'polypeptide(L)'
;MGRLKSTAVFWVVRRGGLVRHAITVSPCAHAPNSAVEGACGAAVTLRLPTPNDRVPKTRTVTARCAECTAAVGRLGARDVVWDS
;
A
#
# COMPACT_ATOMS: atom_id res chain seq x y z
N MET A 1 -22.72 14.55 -11.67
CA MET A 1 -21.84 13.46 -12.18
C MET A 1 -20.88 13.02 -11.08
N GLY A 2 -21.15 11.90 -10.41
CA GLY A 2 -20.22 11.35 -9.41
C GLY A 2 -19.02 10.73 -10.12
N ARG A 3 -17.80 11.22 -9.86
CA ARG A 3 -16.58 10.53 -10.27
C ARG A 3 -16.66 9.11 -9.74
N LEU A 4 -16.51 8.12 -10.62
CA LEU A 4 -16.22 6.75 -10.23
C LEU A 4 -14.99 6.81 -9.32
N LYS A 5 -15.19 6.70 -8.00
CA LYS A 5 -14.12 6.36 -7.06
C LYS A 5 -13.72 4.95 -7.44
N SER A 6 -12.79 4.82 -8.39
CA SER A 6 -11.99 3.62 -8.48
C SER A 6 -11.22 3.56 -7.16
N THR A 7 -11.77 2.84 -6.18
CA THR A 7 -11.14 2.54 -4.88
C THR A 7 -9.94 1.64 -5.17
N ALA A 8 -8.85 2.23 -5.63
CA ALA A 8 -7.60 1.49 -5.80
C ALA A 8 -7.08 1.14 -4.41
N VAL A 9 -6.62 -0.11 -4.26
CA VAL A 9 -5.94 -0.58 -3.07
C VAL A 9 -4.46 -0.63 -3.39
N PHE A 10 -3.64 -0.03 -2.53
CA PHE A 10 -2.19 -0.03 -2.67
C PHE A 10 -1.56 -0.98 -1.65
N TRP A 11 -0.81 -1.95 -2.14
CA TRP A 11 -0.08 -2.92 -1.33
C TRP A 11 1.34 -2.43 -1.07
N VAL A 12 1.52 -1.81 0.10
CA VAL A 12 2.77 -1.17 0.53
C VAL A 12 3.49 -2.00 1.60
N VAL A 13 4.82 -1.97 1.60
CA VAL A 13 5.61 -2.59 2.67
C VAL A 13 5.99 -1.53 3.70
N ARG A 14 5.56 -1.73 4.95
CA ARG A 14 5.93 -0.85 6.07
C ARG A 14 7.45 -0.77 6.23
N ARG A 15 7.95 0.30 6.86
CA ARG A 15 9.39 0.41 7.20
C ARG A 15 9.84 -0.80 8.02
N GLY A 16 10.90 -1.48 7.57
CA GLY A 16 11.43 -2.70 8.19
C GLY A 16 10.54 -3.94 8.14
N GLY A 17 9.39 -3.90 7.46
CA GLY A 17 8.47 -5.03 7.36
C GLY A 17 8.85 -6.02 6.26
N LEU A 18 8.36 -7.25 6.42
CA LEU A 18 8.46 -8.36 5.45
C LEU A 18 7.09 -8.75 4.86
N VAL A 19 6.06 -7.93 5.12
CA VAL A 19 4.69 -8.15 4.63
C VAL A 19 4.12 -6.86 4.06
N ARG A 20 3.27 -6.98 3.05
CA ARG A 20 2.51 -5.88 2.48
C ARG A 20 1.22 -5.64 3.23
N HIS A 21 0.93 -4.38 3.52
CA HIS A 21 -0.36 -3.92 4.02
C HIS A 21 -1.10 -3.19 2.90
N ALA A 22 -2.42 -3.40 2.87
CA ALA A 22 -3.30 -2.69 1.95
C ALA A 22 -3.66 -1.33 2.54
N ILE A 23 -3.56 -0.27 1.74
CA ILE A 23 -4.08 1.06 2.07
C ILE A 23 -5.05 1.49 0.94
N THR A 24 -6.03 2.33 1.28
CA THR A 24 -7.05 2.83 0.34
C THR A 24 -6.79 4.26 -0.14
N VAL A 25 -5.66 4.82 0.27
CA VAL A 25 -5.18 6.14 -0.13
C VAL A 25 -3.95 5.98 -1.02
N SER A 26 -3.76 6.90 -1.97
CA SER A 26 -2.62 6.88 -2.87
C SER A 26 -1.33 7.23 -2.11
N PRO A 27 -0.27 6.39 -2.14
CA PRO A 27 1.00 6.70 -1.49
C PRO A 27 1.60 8.05 -1.91
N CYS A 28 1.43 8.45 -3.18
CA CYS A 28 1.92 9.73 -3.70
C CYS A 28 1.17 10.96 -3.16
N ALA A 29 0.00 10.78 -2.55
CA ALA A 29 -0.78 11.89 -1.99
C ALA A 29 -0.28 12.31 -0.59
N HIS A 30 0.71 11.61 -0.03
CA HIS A 30 1.20 11.84 1.31
C HIS A 30 2.68 12.23 1.31
N ALA A 31 3.07 13.00 2.34
CA ALA A 31 4.46 13.32 2.55
C ALA A 31 5.27 12.04 2.85
N PRO A 32 6.56 11.99 2.49
CA PRO A 32 7.45 10.91 2.88
C PRO A 32 7.41 10.60 4.37
N ASN A 33 7.46 9.31 4.75
CA ASN A 33 7.39 8.85 6.14
C ASN A 33 6.07 9.16 6.86
N SER A 34 5.03 9.58 6.15
CA SER A 34 3.69 9.71 6.73
C SER A 34 3.16 8.35 7.17
N ALA A 35 2.54 8.32 8.35
CA ALA A 35 1.77 7.17 8.80
C ALA A 35 0.35 7.27 8.22
N VAL A 36 -0.08 6.21 7.53
CA VAL A 36 -1.45 6.05 7.05
C VAL A 36 -2.05 4.80 7.67
N GLU A 37 -3.38 4.73 7.74
CA GLU A 37 -4.06 3.55 8.26
C GLU A 37 -4.15 2.46 7.16
N GLY A 38 -3.70 1.26 7.50
CA GLY A 38 -3.93 0.07 6.68
C GLY A 38 -5.36 -0.43 6.81
N ALA A 39 -5.83 -1.23 5.86
CA ALA A 39 -7.14 -1.87 5.91
C ALA A 39 -7.32 -2.82 7.12
N CYS A 40 -6.23 -3.19 7.79
CA CYS A 40 -6.22 -3.94 9.05
C CYS A 40 -6.23 -3.05 10.30
N GLY A 41 -6.37 -1.72 10.17
CA GLY A 41 -6.30 -0.75 11.27
C GLY A 41 -4.89 -0.46 11.78
N ALA A 42 -3.86 -1.17 11.30
CA ALA A 42 -2.48 -0.91 11.68
C ALA A 42 -1.95 0.38 11.02
N ALA A 43 -1.14 1.14 11.76
CA ALA A 43 -0.39 2.26 11.20
C ALA A 43 0.70 1.76 10.24
N VAL A 44 0.67 2.24 9.00
CA VAL A 44 1.63 1.94 7.94
C VAL A 44 2.42 3.19 7.61
N THR A 45 3.69 3.21 7.99
CA THR A 45 4.61 4.28 7.59
C THR A 45 5.00 4.10 6.12
N LEU A 46 4.63 5.08 5.29
CA LEU A 46 4.98 5.13 3.87
C LEU A 46 6.47 5.42 3.71
N ARG A 47 7.13 4.71 2.79
CA ARG A 47 8.51 5.00 2.41
C ARG A 47 8.54 6.02 1.27
N LEU A 48 9.67 6.68 1.15
CA LEU A 48 10.00 7.43 -0.07
C LEU A 48 9.89 6.50 -1.28
N PRO A 49 9.30 6.96 -2.40
CA PRO A 49 9.36 6.21 -3.64
C PRO A 49 10.82 5.99 -4.02
N THR A 50 11.14 4.77 -4.47
CA THR A 50 12.46 4.49 -5.01
C THR A 50 12.62 5.26 -6.33
N PRO A 51 13.72 6.01 -6.54
CA PRO A 51 14.00 6.67 -7.82
C PRO A 51 13.96 5.70 -9.01
N ASN A 52 13.51 6.18 -10.17
CA ASN A 52 13.27 5.34 -11.37
C ASN A 52 14.52 4.57 -11.87
N ASP A 53 15.71 5.04 -11.52
CA ASP A 53 17.01 4.42 -11.85
C ASP A 53 17.44 3.33 -10.86
N ARG A 54 16.62 3.04 -9.82
CA ARG A 54 16.97 2.11 -8.74
C ARG A 54 15.92 1.00 -8.57
N VAL A 55 16.40 -0.14 -8.08
CA VAL A 55 15.53 -1.27 -7.72
C VAL A 55 14.98 -1.06 -6.29
N PRO A 56 13.65 -1.06 -6.10
CA PRO A 56 13.08 -0.91 -4.77
C PRO A 56 13.47 -2.05 -3.84
N LYS A 57 13.81 -1.74 -2.58
CA LYS A 57 14.17 -2.75 -1.58
C LYS A 57 13.02 -3.70 -1.26
N THR A 58 11.80 -3.28 -1.54
CA THR A 58 10.56 -4.01 -1.24
C THR A 58 10.09 -4.89 -2.39
N ARG A 59 10.76 -4.86 -3.56
CA ARG A 59 10.40 -5.66 -4.75
C ARG A 59 10.33 -7.17 -4.48
N THR A 60 11.18 -7.68 -3.60
CA THR A 60 11.22 -9.12 -3.25
C THR A 60 10.15 -9.52 -2.23
N VAL A 61 9.47 -8.56 -1.61
CA VAL A 61 8.43 -8.82 -0.60
C VAL A 61 7.13 -9.18 -1.32
N THR A 62 6.74 -10.46 -1.24
CA THR A 62 5.52 -10.98 -1.86
C THR A 62 4.42 -11.26 -0.84
N ALA A 63 4.78 -11.51 0.43
CA ALA A 63 3.83 -11.81 1.49
C ALA A 63 2.87 -10.64 1.73
N ARG A 64 1.58 -10.93 1.92
CA ARG A 64 0.53 -9.96 2.22
C ARG A 64 -0.02 -10.20 3.62
N CYS A 65 -0.37 -9.13 4.33
CA CYS A 65 -1.08 -9.21 5.60
C CYS A 65 -2.43 -9.92 5.39
N ALA A 66 -2.70 -10.96 6.20
CA ALA A 66 -3.91 -11.76 6.09
C ALA A 66 -5.17 -10.93 6.34
N GLU A 67 -5.15 -10.06 7.34
CA GLU A 67 -6.26 -9.15 7.67
C GLU A 67 -6.55 -8.17 6.53
N CYS A 68 -5.51 -7.55 5.97
CA CYS A 68 -5.64 -6.71 4.79
C CYS A 68 -6.21 -7.49 3.59
N THR A 69 -5.78 -8.73 3.39
CA THR A 69 -6.25 -9.58 2.29
C THR A 69 -7.74 -9.90 2.44
N ALA A 70 -8.18 -10.24 3.65
CA ALA A 70 -9.58 -10.46 3.95
C ALA A 70 -10.42 -9.18 3.79
N ALA A 71 -9.88 -8.02 4.19
CA ALA A 71 -10.55 -6.73 4.04
C ALA A 71 -10.72 -6.32 2.57
N VAL A 72 -9.67 -6.46 1.77
CA VAL A 72 -9.64 -6.09 0.34
C VAL A 72 -10.49 -7.03 -0.50
N GLY A 73 -10.50 -8.34 -0.20
CA GLY A 73 -11.34 -9.32 -0.91
C GLY A 73 -12.83 -8.98 -0.89
N ARG A 74 -13.28 -8.18 0.08
CA ARG A 74 -14.67 -7.70 0.18
C ARG A 74 -14.96 -6.45 -0.66
N LEU A 75 -13.94 -5.75 -1.16
CA LEU A 75 -14.08 -4.43 -1.79
C LEU A 75 -14.20 -4.47 -3.33
N GLY A 76 -13.82 -5.56 -3.99
CA GLY A 76 -13.80 -5.64 -5.47
C GLY A 76 -12.91 -4.57 -6.12
N ALA A 77 -11.92 -4.07 -5.36
CA ALA A 77 -11.03 -2.97 -5.73
C ALA A 77 -9.99 -3.40 -6.78
N ARG A 78 -9.45 -2.42 -7.51
CA ARG A 78 -8.22 -2.63 -8.30
C ARG A 78 -7.03 -2.65 -7.36
N ASP A 79 -6.26 -3.73 -7.42
CA ASP A 79 -5.05 -3.92 -6.62
C ASP A 79 -3.81 -3.35 -7.34
N VAL A 80 -3.04 -2.53 -6.64
CA VAL A 80 -1.77 -1.97 -7.10
C VAL A 80 -0.67 -2.37 -6.12
N VAL A 81 0.38 -3.00 -6.63
CA VAL A 81 1.61 -3.27 -5.86
C VAL A 81 2.44 -1.99 -5.84
N TRP A 82 2.70 -1.45 -4.66
CA TRP A 82 3.49 -0.23 -4.51
C TRP A 82 4.85 -0.54 -3.91
N ASP A 83 5.87 -0.46 -4.75
CA ASP A 83 7.25 -0.71 -4.37
C ASP A 83 8.00 0.58 -4.07
N SER A 84 8.77 0.53 -2.99
CA SER A 84 9.58 1.63 -2.44
C SER A 84 10.86 1.14 -1.78
#